data_AF-A0A2V5KZJ9-F1
#
_entry.id   AF-A0A2V5KZJ9-F1
#
_cell.length_a   1.000
_cell.length_b   1.000
_cell.length_c   1.000
_cell.angle_alpha   90.00
_cell.angle_beta   90.00
_cell.angle_gamma   90.00
#
_symmetry.space_group_name_H-M   'P 1'
#
loop_
_entity.id
_entity.type
_entity.pdbx_description
1 polymer ?
#
loop_
_entity_poly.entity_id
_entity_poly.type
_entity_poly.pdbx_seq_one_letter_code
_entity_poly.pdbx_strand_id
1 'polypeptide(L)'
;MAAGVTSANGETALHVRLKRLAFLWAQAQGFSACAMEVSLPKCRYRADVAAYRPHPSQIGSTAIFECKQVLCDLRRDNCRTDAERQRHPSLRSAESLFPEFDSQNFAVIGHRGYSRLLRELRALQNRLYDCAKFDKLTRYRCANLFFLVLPEELFRDPEIPAGWGALVESNGALILVRKPIWHETTEENRMRLLHRIAVVGTRSLNQKLHNPGGLLQRP
;
A
#
# COMPACT_ATOMS: atom_id res chain seq x y z
N MET A 1 25.13 -11.40 -18.72
CA MET A 1 25.46 -12.10 -17.46
C MET A 1 25.21 -11.14 -16.30
N ALA A 2 24.05 -11.24 -15.65
CA ALA A 2 23.79 -10.63 -14.35
C ALA A 2 22.78 -11.55 -13.65
N ALA A 3 23.28 -12.44 -12.81
CA ALA A 3 22.47 -13.30 -11.97
C ALA A 3 21.78 -12.40 -10.93
N GLY A 4 20.51 -12.09 -11.17
CA GLY A 4 19.64 -11.51 -10.16
C GLY A 4 19.48 -12.52 -9.05
N VAL A 5 20.24 -12.36 -7.96
CA VAL A 5 20.10 -13.18 -6.75
C VAL A 5 18.73 -12.86 -6.16
N THR A 6 17.75 -13.71 -6.45
CA THR A 6 16.46 -13.72 -5.77
C THR A 6 16.69 -14.23 -4.37
N SER A 7 16.56 -13.36 -3.37
CA SER A 7 16.41 -13.80 -1.99
C SER A 7 15.19 -14.73 -1.89
N ALA A 8 15.12 -15.57 -0.84
CA ALA A 8 14.06 -16.57 -0.64
C ALA A 8 12.62 -16.00 -0.65
N ASN A 9 12.45 -14.66 -0.67
CA ASN A 9 11.17 -13.95 -0.72
C ASN A 9 10.84 -13.32 -2.09
N GLY A 10 11.66 -13.51 -3.13
CA GLY A 10 11.45 -12.86 -4.43
C GLY A 10 11.70 -11.35 -4.43
N GLU A 11 12.25 -10.81 -3.34
CA GLU A 11 12.62 -9.40 -3.19
C GLU A 11 13.94 -9.12 -3.91
N THR A 12 13.96 -8.09 -4.76
CA THR A 12 15.12 -7.69 -5.57
C THR A 12 16.02 -6.70 -4.82
N ALA A 13 17.27 -6.59 -5.24
CA ALA A 13 18.21 -5.60 -4.71
C ALA A 13 17.70 -4.15 -4.86
N LEU A 14 16.99 -3.84 -5.95
CA LEU A 14 16.41 -2.53 -6.19
C LEU A 14 15.27 -2.24 -5.19
N HIS A 15 14.37 -3.19 -4.94
CA HIS A 15 13.29 -3.00 -3.98
C HIS A 15 13.84 -2.81 -2.55
N VAL A 16 14.81 -3.64 -2.14
CA VAL A 16 15.53 -3.48 -0.86
C VAL A 16 16.15 -2.09 -0.74
N ARG A 17 16.79 -1.60 -1.82
CA ARG A 17 17.39 -0.27 -1.86
C ARG A 17 16.35 0.84 -1.71
N LEU A 18 15.23 0.78 -2.41
CA LEU A 18 14.15 1.77 -2.29
C LEU A 18 13.60 1.82 -0.86
N LYS A 19 13.38 0.66 -0.21
CA LYS A 19 12.94 0.60 1.20
C LYS A 19 13.93 1.28 2.13
N ARG A 20 15.23 0.99 1.94
CA ARG A 20 16.29 1.62 2.73
C ARG A 20 16.31 3.14 2.55
N LEU A 21 16.22 3.62 1.31
CA LEU A 21 16.21 5.05 1.02
C LEU A 21 14.96 5.73 1.59
N ALA A 22 13.80 5.08 1.51
CA ALA A 22 12.55 5.57 2.11
C ALA A 22 12.66 5.71 3.63
N PHE A 23 13.25 4.69 4.28
CA PHE A 23 13.52 4.72 5.72
C PHE A 23 14.42 5.90 6.12
N LEU A 24 15.55 6.07 5.42
CA LEU A 24 16.50 7.16 5.70
C LEU A 24 15.89 8.54 5.43
N TRP A 25 15.16 8.67 4.32
CA TRP A 25 14.46 9.91 4.00
C TRP A 25 13.43 10.26 5.08
N ALA A 26 12.63 9.28 5.54
CA ALA A 26 11.66 9.50 6.62
C ALA A 26 12.35 10.02 7.89
N GLN A 27 13.47 9.42 8.30
CA GLN A 27 14.22 9.90 9.45
C GLN A 27 14.75 11.32 9.27
N ALA A 28 15.28 11.64 8.09
CA ALA A 28 15.74 13.00 7.76
C ALA A 28 14.60 14.03 7.79
N GLN A 29 13.36 13.60 7.54
CA GLN A 29 12.16 14.42 7.68
C GLN A 29 11.59 14.41 9.11
N GLY A 30 12.33 13.96 10.12
CA GLY A 30 11.91 14.00 11.52
C GLY A 30 10.96 12.88 11.95
N PHE A 31 10.74 11.84 11.12
CA PHE A 31 10.07 10.63 11.60
C PHE A 31 11.04 9.79 12.43
N SER A 32 10.99 9.94 13.76
CA SER A 32 11.97 9.35 14.67
C SER A 32 11.78 7.85 14.91
N ALA A 33 10.58 7.29 14.65
CA ALA A 33 10.33 5.86 14.73
C ALA A 33 9.95 5.32 13.35
N CYS A 34 10.76 4.43 12.79
CA CYS A 34 10.55 3.82 11.48
C CYS A 34 10.78 2.30 11.55
N ALA A 35 10.05 1.53 10.74
CA ALA A 35 10.27 0.10 10.55
C ALA A 35 9.87 -0.33 9.13
N MET A 36 10.47 -1.42 8.66
CA MET A 36 10.14 -2.05 7.37
C MET A 36 9.15 -3.20 7.55
N GLU A 37 8.36 -3.51 6.53
CA GLU A 37 7.41 -4.64 6.54
C GLU A 37 6.34 -4.59 7.65
N VAL A 38 5.79 -3.40 7.90
CA VAL A 38 4.88 -3.16 9.02
C VAL A 38 3.44 -3.41 8.60
N SER A 39 2.75 -4.34 9.30
CA SER A 39 1.32 -4.58 9.10
C SER A 39 0.49 -3.34 9.44
N LEU A 40 -0.44 -2.96 8.56
CA LEU A 40 -1.23 -1.74 8.70
C LEU A 40 -2.52 -1.96 9.48
N PRO A 41 -2.96 -0.99 10.30
CA PRO A 41 -4.21 -1.12 11.03
C PRO A 41 -5.38 -1.11 10.04
N LYS A 42 -6.50 -1.76 10.42
CA LYS A 42 -7.76 -1.80 9.65
C LYS A 42 -7.70 -2.51 8.30
N CYS A 43 -6.58 -3.14 7.92
CA CYS A 43 -6.47 -3.91 6.70
C CYS A 43 -5.45 -5.06 6.83
N ARG A 44 -5.41 -5.95 5.84
CA ARG A 44 -4.47 -7.09 5.79
C ARG A 44 -3.09 -6.73 5.22
N TYR A 45 -2.91 -5.51 4.71
CA TYR A 45 -1.71 -5.11 4.00
C TYR A 45 -0.57 -4.81 4.97
N ARG A 46 0.66 -4.93 4.46
CA ARG A 46 1.87 -4.40 5.08
C ARG A 46 2.36 -3.23 4.22
N ALA A 47 2.87 -2.20 4.89
CA ALA A 47 3.65 -1.17 4.22
C ALA A 47 5.11 -1.61 4.16
N ASP A 48 5.76 -1.31 3.04
CA ASP A 48 7.19 -1.55 2.86
C ASP A 48 8.00 -0.77 3.91
N VAL A 49 7.63 0.48 4.18
CA VAL A 49 8.11 1.25 5.33
C VAL A 49 6.94 1.95 6.00
N ALA A 50 6.90 1.95 7.32
CA ALA A 50 6.01 2.80 8.12
C ALA A 50 6.81 3.65 9.09
N ALA A 51 6.34 4.86 9.31
CA ALA A 51 7.06 5.87 10.07
C ALA A 51 6.11 6.66 10.99
N TYR A 52 6.63 7.08 12.13
CA TYR A 52 5.94 7.92 13.10
C TYR A 52 6.82 9.11 13.48
N ARG A 53 6.21 10.30 13.48
CA ARG A 53 6.81 11.56 13.90
C ARG A 53 6.09 12.04 15.16
N PRO A 54 6.75 12.08 16.33
CA PRO A 54 6.13 12.55 17.56
C PRO A 54 5.79 14.05 17.46
N HIS A 55 4.81 14.47 18.26
CA HIS A 55 4.53 15.88 18.50
C HIS A 55 4.64 16.13 20.01
N PRO A 56 5.22 17.25 20.49
CA PRO A 56 5.47 17.45 21.91
C PRO A 56 4.21 17.42 22.80
N SER A 57 3.09 17.90 22.27
CA SER A 57 1.85 18.15 23.03
C SER A 57 0.67 17.24 22.68
N GLN A 58 0.83 16.33 21.70
CA GLN A 58 -0.27 15.48 21.22
C GLN A 58 0.29 14.22 20.55
N ILE A 59 -0.59 13.26 20.25
CA ILE A 59 -0.22 12.11 19.43
C ILE A 59 0.31 12.61 18.09
N GLY A 60 1.48 12.09 17.71
CA GLY A 60 2.20 12.49 16.52
C GLY A 60 1.52 12.09 15.21
N SER A 61 2.24 12.21 14.11
CA SER A 61 1.77 11.88 12.77
C SER A 61 2.40 10.59 12.26
N THR A 62 1.70 9.90 11.37
CA THR A 62 2.13 8.64 10.77
C THR A 62 2.26 8.76 9.27
N ALA A 63 3.23 8.06 8.69
CA ALA A 63 3.41 7.96 7.26
C ALA A 63 3.64 6.50 6.86
N ILE A 64 3.18 6.14 5.66
CA ILE A 64 3.54 4.87 5.03
C ILE A 64 4.15 5.11 3.66
N PHE A 65 5.08 4.23 3.30
CA PHE A 65 5.80 4.26 2.05
C PHE A 65 5.64 2.90 1.36
N GLU A 66 5.25 2.94 0.10
CA GLU A 66 5.15 1.78 -0.78
C GLU A 66 6.21 1.93 -1.87
N CYS A 67 7.10 0.95 -1.99
CA CYS A 67 8.19 0.97 -2.96
C CYS A 67 7.80 0.12 -4.17
N LYS A 68 7.88 0.70 -5.37
CA LYS A 68 7.63 -0.02 -6.62
C LYS A 68 8.81 0.13 -7.57
N GLN A 69 9.16 -0.96 -8.22
CA GLN A 69 10.29 -1.06 -9.15
C GLN A 69 9.89 -1.46 -10.56
N VAL A 70 8.67 -1.98 -10.74
CA VAL A 70 8.13 -2.38 -12.05
C VAL A 70 6.72 -1.85 -12.23
N LEU A 71 6.41 -1.44 -13.47
CA LEU A 71 5.14 -0.82 -13.81
C LEU A 71 3.95 -1.76 -13.64
N CYS A 72 4.12 -3.05 -13.95
CA CYS A 72 3.03 -4.02 -13.82
C CYS A 72 2.58 -4.20 -12.36
N ASP A 73 3.50 -4.20 -11.40
CA ASP A 73 3.17 -4.26 -9.98
C ASP A 73 2.57 -2.94 -9.48
N LEU A 74 3.10 -1.81 -9.94
CA LEU A 74 2.51 -0.50 -9.64
C LEU A 74 1.06 -0.42 -10.10
N ARG A 75 0.80 -0.75 -11.36
CA ARG A 75 -0.56 -0.75 -11.94
C ARG A 75 -1.46 -1.79 -11.29
N ARG A 76 -0.93 -2.95 -10.90
CA ARG A 76 -1.70 -3.96 -10.16
C ARG A 76 -2.22 -3.42 -8.83
N ASP A 77 -1.38 -2.69 -8.08
CA ASP A 77 -1.77 -2.11 -6.79
C ASP A 77 -2.60 -0.82 -6.93
N ASN A 78 -2.42 -0.13 -8.06
CA ASN A 78 -3.18 1.05 -8.44
C ASN A 78 -4.42 0.72 -9.27
N CYS A 79 -4.77 -0.57 -9.46
CA CYS A 79 -5.86 -1.00 -10.32
C CYS A 79 -7.20 -0.56 -9.72
N ARG A 80 -7.49 0.74 -9.85
CA ARG A 80 -8.81 1.26 -10.10
C ARG A 80 -9.25 0.56 -11.35
N THR A 81 -10.41 -0.07 -11.30
CA THR A 81 -11.05 -0.58 -12.50
C THR A 81 -10.98 0.51 -13.58
N ASP A 82 -10.14 0.32 -14.61
CA ASP A 82 -10.14 1.14 -15.84
C ASP A 82 -11.56 1.20 -16.46
N ALA A 83 -12.49 0.37 -15.99
CA ALA A 83 -13.91 0.44 -16.26
C ALA A 83 -14.59 1.77 -15.83
N GLU A 84 -14.11 2.48 -14.80
CA GLU A 84 -14.79 3.71 -14.32
C GLU A 84 -14.40 4.97 -15.08
N ARG A 85 -13.24 5.00 -15.76
CA ARG A 85 -12.78 6.18 -16.53
C ARG A 85 -12.99 6.05 -18.04
N GLN A 86 -13.08 4.83 -18.58
CA GLN A 86 -13.30 4.61 -20.01
C GLN A 86 -14.74 4.27 -20.38
N ARG A 87 -15.67 4.10 -19.43
CA ARG A 87 -17.06 3.73 -19.75
C ARG A 87 -18.08 4.56 -18.96
N HIS A 88 -18.83 5.39 -19.68
CA HIS A 88 -20.15 5.92 -19.34
C HIS A 88 -20.26 7.39 -18.85
N PRO A 89 -20.42 8.35 -19.78
CA PRO A 89 -21.14 9.60 -19.54
C PRO A 89 -22.65 9.38 -19.27
N SER A 90 -23.14 8.14 -19.36
CA SER A 90 -24.56 7.81 -19.48
C SER A 90 -25.15 7.05 -18.28
N LEU A 91 -24.52 7.03 -17.10
CA LEU A 91 -25.13 6.44 -15.90
C LEU A 91 -26.21 7.36 -15.27
N ARG A 92 -27.17 7.77 -16.11
CA ARG A 92 -28.56 7.95 -15.67
C ARG A 92 -29.36 6.80 -16.29
N SER A 93 -29.71 5.82 -15.47
CA SER A 93 -30.85 4.93 -15.69
C SER A 93 -31.28 4.55 -14.28
N ALA A 94 -32.33 5.15 -13.72
CA ALA A 94 -33.75 4.99 -14.08
C ALA A 94 -34.12 3.50 -14.12
N GLU A 95 -35.08 3.16 -13.27
CA GLU A 95 -35.57 1.82 -12.97
C GLU A 95 -35.87 1.01 -14.25
N SER A 96 -35.73 -0.32 -14.11
CA SER A 96 -35.77 -1.34 -15.17
C SER A 96 -36.74 -1.06 -16.32
N LEU A 97 -36.23 -1.06 -17.56
CA LEU A 97 -36.98 -0.82 -18.80
C LEU A 97 -37.63 -2.09 -19.40
N PHE A 98 -37.49 -3.25 -18.75
CA PHE A 98 -38.07 -4.51 -19.23
C PHE A 98 -38.71 -5.28 -18.06
N PRO A 99 -40.04 -5.24 -17.93
CA PRO A 99 -40.78 -5.96 -16.88
C PRO A 99 -40.57 -7.48 -16.91
N GLU A 100 -40.30 -8.07 -18.07
CA GLU A 100 -40.00 -9.49 -18.23
C GLU A 100 -38.66 -9.95 -17.60
N PHE A 101 -37.82 -8.99 -17.18
CA PHE A 101 -36.57 -9.25 -16.46
C PHE A 101 -36.67 -9.01 -14.95
N ASP A 102 -37.87 -8.79 -14.40
CA ASP A 102 -38.08 -8.83 -12.96
C ASP A 102 -37.62 -10.18 -12.41
N SER A 103 -36.53 -10.14 -11.67
CA SER A 103 -35.81 -11.34 -11.24
C SER A 103 -36.69 -12.17 -10.31
N GLN A 104 -37.08 -13.36 -10.75
CA GLN A 104 -37.64 -14.39 -9.86
C GLN A 104 -36.67 -14.65 -8.71
N ASN A 105 -37.18 -14.57 -7.47
CA ASN A 105 -36.35 -14.63 -6.27
C ASN A 105 -35.97 -16.08 -5.93
N PHE A 106 -34.94 -16.61 -6.60
CA PHE A 106 -34.42 -17.98 -6.38
C PHE A 106 -33.77 -18.18 -5.01
N ALA A 107 -33.62 -17.12 -4.20
CA ALA A 107 -33.13 -17.22 -2.82
C ALA A 107 -34.03 -18.12 -1.94
N VAL A 108 -35.32 -18.26 -2.30
CA VAL A 108 -36.30 -19.08 -1.58
C VAL A 108 -36.05 -20.58 -1.75
N ILE A 109 -35.35 -21.02 -2.80
CA ILE A 109 -35.27 -22.45 -3.20
C ILE A 109 -34.01 -23.15 -2.64
N GLY A 110 -33.13 -22.45 -1.92
CA GLY A 110 -31.98 -23.09 -1.24
C GLY A 110 -31.03 -23.84 -2.19
N HIS A 111 -31.00 -23.48 -3.47
CA HIS A 111 -30.30 -24.23 -4.50
C HIS A 111 -28.78 -24.11 -4.34
N ARG A 112 -28.08 -25.24 -4.11
CA ARG A 112 -26.62 -25.25 -3.88
C ARG A 112 -25.82 -24.61 -5.03
N GLY A 113 -26.31 -24.69 -6.26
CA GLY A 113 -25.70 -24.06 -7.43
C GLY A 113 -25.75 -22.53 -7.38
N TYR A 114 -26.85 -21.96 -6.88
CA TYR A 114 -27.01 -20.51 -6.73
C TYR A 114 -26.08 -19.95 -5.65
N SER A 115 -25.96 -20.63 -4.51
CA SER A 115 -25.01 -20.26 -3.45
C SER A 115 -23.55 -20.40 -3.86
N ARG A 116 -23.23 -21.31 -4.79
CA ARG A 116 -21.90 -21.41 -5.41
C ARG A 116 -21.63 -20.24 -6.33
N LEU A 117 -22.59 -19.93 -7.22
CA LEU A 117 -22.51 -18.79 -8.11
C LEU A 117 -22.34 -17.48 -7.33
N LEU A 118 -23.12 -17.25 -6.27
CA LEU A 118 -22.98 -16.06 -5.41
C LEU A 118 -21.62 -15.97 -4.70
N ARG A 119 -21.02 -17.11 -4.31
CA ARG A 119 -19.66 -17.12 -3.74
C ARG A 119 -18.61 -16.80 -4.78
N GLU A 120 -18.72 -17.37 -5.98
CA GLU A 120 -17.81 -17.07 -7.09
C GLU A 120 -17.94 -15.61 -7.52
N LEU A 121 -19.16 -15.08 -7.58
CA LEU A 121 -19.46 -13.69 -7.90
C LEU A 121 -18.90 -12.75 -6.81
N ARG A 122 -19.08 -13.07 -5.52
CA ARG A 122 -18.43 -12.33 -4.42
C ARG A 122 -16.92 -12.45 -4.45
N ALA A 123 -16.34 -13.59 -4.81
CA ALA A 123 -14.90 -13.74 -4.93
C ALA A 123 -14.33 -12.91 -6.09
N LEU A 124 -15.04 -12.86 -7.22
CA LEU A 124 -14.70 -12.02 -8.36
C LEU A 124 -14.89 -10.53 -8.04
N GLN A 125 -15.99 -10.13 -7.40
CA GLN A 125 -16.20 -8.78 -6.91
C GLN A 125 -15.15 -8.36 -5.90
N ASN A 126 -14.82 -9.23 -4.93
CA ASN A 126 -13.75 -8.97 -3.97
C ASN A 126 -12.41 -8.84 -4.67
N ARG A 127 -12.12 -9.63 -5.72
CA ARG A 127 -10.92 -9.46 -6.54
C ARG A 127 -10.92 -8.11 -7.24
N LEU A 128 -12.02 -7.71 -7.88
CA LEU A 128 -12.18 -6.42 -8.55
C LEU A 128 -12.07 -5.22 -7.58
N TYR A 129 -12.61 -5.33 -6.36
CA TYR A 129 -12.48 -4.30 -5.33
C TYR A 129 -11.13 -4.36 -4.58
N ASP A 130 -10.48 -5.53 -4.51
CA ASP A 130 -9.11 -5.71 -3.98
C ASP A 130 -8.03 -5.14 -4.92
N CYS A 131 -8.38 -4.83 -6.16
CA CYS A 131 -7.47 -4.32 -7.17
C CYS A 131 -6.87 -2.93 -6.85
N ALA A 132 -7.50 -2.12 -5.99
CA ALA A 132 -6.99 -0.79 -5.66
C ALA A 132 -6.41 -0.75 -4.23
N LYS A 133 -5.29 -1.46 -4.00
CA LYS A 133 -4.57 -1.47 -2.71
C LYS A 133 -4.42 -0.03 -2.19
N PHE A 134 -3.90 0.88 -3.02
CA PHE A 134 -3.63 2.25 -2.62
C PHE A 134 -4.89 3.00 -2.20
N ASP A 135 -5.99 2.85 -2.93
CA ASP A 135 -7.27 3.46 -2.56
C ASP A 135 -7.79 2.89 -1.23
N LYS A 136 -7.62 1.60 -0.95
CA LYS A 136 -8.00 1.02 0.35
C LYS A 136 -7.19 1.61 1.49
N LEU A 137 -5.88 1.78 1.32
CA LEU A 137 -5.01 2.35 2.36
C LEU A 137 -5.44 3.78 2.72
N THR A 138 -5.75 4.58 1.71
CA THR A 138 -6.27 5.94 1.89
C THR A 138 -7.69 5.93 2.48
N ARG A 139 -8.60 5.11 1.95
CA ARG A 139 -9.99 5.00 2.40
C ARG A 139 -10.09 4.57 3.86
N TYR A 140 -9.27 3.61 4.29
CA TYR A 140 -9.24 3.14 5.67
C TYR A 140 -8.42 4.03 6.61
N ARG A 141 -7.81 5.11 6.08
CA ARG A 141 -7.03 6.08 6.85
C ARG A 141 -5.93 5.38 7.65
N CYS A 142 -5.19 4.47 7.01
CA CYS A 142 -4.17 3.66 7.69
C CYS A 142 -3.02 4.50 8.26
N ALA A 143 -2.79 5.70 7.72
CA ALA A 143 -1.81 6.68 8.19
C ALA A 143 -2.25 8.12 7.84
N ASN A 144 -1.52 9.13 8.33
CA ASN A 144 -1.76 10.53 7.96
C ASN A 144 -1.25 10.86 6.56
N LEU A 145 -0.11 10.27 6.17
CA LEU A 145 0.56 10.55 4.90
C LEU A 145 0.89 9.25 4.17
N PHE A 146 0.78 9.29 2.84
CA PHE A 146 1.02 8.15 1.96
C PHE A 146 2.02 8.54 0.89
N PHE A 147 3.07 7.74 0.73
CA PHE A 147 4.12 7.97 -0.25
C PHE A 147 4.32 6.76 -1.14
N LEU A 148 4.44 7.01 -2.44
CA LEU A 148 4.91 6.05 -3.41
C LEU A 148 6.38 6.35 -3.71
N VAL A 149 7.24 5.34 -3.58
CA VAL A 149 8.69 5.43 -3.76
C VAL A 149 9.07 4.67 -5.02
N LEU A 150 9.66 5.37 -5.98
CA LEU A 150 9.89 4.88 -7.34
C LEU A 150 11.32 5.18 -7.80
N PRO A 151 11.91 4.35 -8.68
CA PRO A 151 13.07 4.77 -9.46
C PRO A 151 12.64 5.84 -10.49
N GLU A 152 13.59 6.67 -10.92
CA GLU A 152 13.37 7.79 -11.84
C GLU A 152 12.66 7.37 -13.13
N GLU A 153 13.04 6.22 -13.70
CA GLU A 153 12.52 5.70 -14.96
C GLU A 153 11.07 5.22 -14.87
N LEU A 154 10.58 4.94 -13.66
CA LEU A 154 9.21 4.48 -13.43
C LEU A 154 8.23 5.61 -13.12
N PHE A 155 8.74 6.78 -12.76
CA PHE A 155 7.88 7.90 -12.36
C PHE A 155 7.07 8.44 -13.54
N ARG A 156 5.75 8.43 -13.36
CA ARG A 156 4.79 9.12 -14.22
C ARG A 156 3.74 9.73 -13.31
N ASP A 157 3.58 11.05 -13.33
CA ASP A 157 2.62 11.72 -12.45
C ASP A 157 1.18 11.14 -12.51
N PRO A 158 0.65 10.74 -13.69
CA PRO A 158 -0.67 10.11 -13.77
C PRO A 158 -0.79 8.74 -13.09
N GLU A 159 0.33 8.04 -12.87
CA GLU A 159 0.36 6.74 -12.20
C GLU A 159 0.37 6.88 -10.68
N ILE A 160 0.56 8.11 -10.15
CA ILE A 160 0.55 8.35 -8.71
C ILE A 160 -0.90 8.45 -8.21
N PRO A 161 -1.30 7.64 -7.21
CA PRO A 161 -2.67 7.66 -6.71
C PRO A 161 -3.05 9.04 -6.14
N ALA A 162 -4.34 9.40 -6.26
CA ALA A 162 -4.82 10.67 -5.73
C ALA A 162 -4.58 10.77 -4.22
N GLY A 163 -4.05 11.90 -3.76
CA GLY A 163 -3.69 12.13 -2.36
C GLY A 163 -2.32 11.58 -1.92
N TRP A 164 -1.69 10.75 -2.75
CA TRP A 164 -0.35 10.22 -2.45
C TRP A 164 0.74 11.21 -2.86
N GLY A 165 1.81 11.23 -2.09
CA GLY A 165 3.08 11.86 -2.47
C GLY A 165 3.92 10.90 -3.30
N ALA A 166 4.85 11.45 -4.08
CA ALA A 166 5.80 10.66 -4.86
C ALA A 166 7.23 11.05 -4.50
N LEU A 167 8.01 10.03 -4.15
CA LEU A 167 9.43 10.11 -3.89
C LEU A 167 10.15 9.37 -5.02
N VAL A 168 11.01 10.08 -5.73
CA VAL A 168 11.78 9.52 -6.83
C VAL A 168 13.21 9.36 -6.39
N GLU A 169 13.75 8.17 -6.61
CA GLU A 169 15.15 7.90 -6.39
C GLU A 169 15.98 8.47 -7.53
N SER A 170 16.94 9.34 -7.16
CA SER A 170 17.93 9.90 -8.07
C SER A 170 19.26 10.02 -7.33
N ASN A 171 20.35 9.51 -7.92
CA ASN A 171 21.71 9.55 -7.37
C ASN A 171 21.84 9.03 -5.92
N GLY A 172 21.08 8.00 -5.54
CA GLY A 172 21.15 7.42 -4.19
C GLY A 172 20.42 8.22 -3.11
N ALA A 173 19.63 9.21 -3.48
CA ALA A 173 18.75 9.96 -2.59
C ALA A 173 17.30 9.91 -3.09
N LEU A 174 16.35 10.18 -2.19
CA LEU A 174 14.94 10.38 -2.58
C LEU A 174 14.62 11.87 -2.67
N ILE A 175 14.03 12.25 -3.80
CA ILE A 175 13.56 13.60 -4.07
C ILE A 175 12.03 13.59 -4.03
N LEU A 176 11.43 14.52 -3.29
CA LEU A 176 9.98 14.69 -3.24
C LEU A 176 9.51 15.44 -4.49
N VAL A 177 8.99 14.70 -5.47
CA VAL A 177 8.50 15.27 -6.73
C VAL A 177 7.02 15.62 -6.68
N ARG A 178 6.26 15.01 -5.77
CA ARG A 178 4.85 15.33 -5.52
C ARG A 178 4.55 15.30 -4.02
N LYS A 179 3.95 16.38 -3.50
CA LYS A 179 3.57 16.48 -2.09
C LYS A 179 2.35 15.59 -1.80
N PRO A 180 2.35 14.81 -0.70
CA PRO A 180 1.17 14.08 -0.25
C PRO A 180 0.10 15.03 0.30
N ILE A 181 -1.15 14.56 0.30
CA ILE A 181 -2.24 15.21 1.03
C ILE A 181 -2.30 14.64 2.45
N TRP A 182 -2.58 15.52 3.41
CA TRP A 182 -2.82 15.11 4.78
C TRP A 182 -4.19 14.44 4.94
N HIS A 183 -4.20 13.28 5.58
CA HIS A 183 -5.40 12.55 5.92
C HIS A 183 -5.62 12.53 7.44
N GLU A 184 -6.78 13.01 7.88
CA GLU A 184 -7.19 12.82 9.27
C GLU A 184 -7.37 11.33 9.59
N THR A 185 -6.81 10.92 10.73
CA THR A 185 -6.91 9.56 11.29
C THR A 185 -7.09 9.64 12.80
N THR A 186 -7.81 8.67 13.36
CA THR A 186 -8.02 8.59 14.80
C THR A 186 -6.70 8.41 15.56
N GLU A 187 -6.62 8.96 16.77
CA GLU A 187 -5.50 8.77 17.70
C GLU A 187 -5.19 7.30 17.94
N GLU A 188 -6.22 6.49 18.19
CA GLU A 188 -6.09 5.05 18.37
C GLU A 188 -5.37 4.39 17.18
N ASN A 189 -5.70 4.79 15.96
CA ASN A 189 -5.11 4.21 14.77
C ASN A 189 -3.62 4.60 14.62
N ARG A 190 -3.29 5.85 14.95
CA ARG A 190 -1.90 6.34 14.99
C ARG A 190 -1.07 5.59 16.03
N MET A 191 -1.62 5.39 17.23
CA MET A 191 -0.98 4.63 18.31
C MET A 191 -0.82 3.15 17.96
N ARG A 192 -1.82 2.52 17.33
CA ARG A 192 -1.72 1.13 16.86
C ARG A 192 -0.61 0.96 15.82
N LEU A 193 -0.47 1.90 14.89
CA LEU A 193 0.61 1.86 13.91
C LEU A 193 1.98 2.07 14.58
N LEU A 194 2.12 3.04 15.47
CA LEU A 194 3.33 3.23 16.27
C LEU A 194 3.73 1.97 17.05
N HIS A 195 2.78 1.34 17.73
CA HIS A 195 3.02 0.09 18.45
C HIS A 195 3.54 -1.00 17.51
N ARG A 196 2.97 -1.15 16.32
CA ARG A 196 3.44 -2.13 15.32
C ARG A 196 4.82 -1.79 14.77
N ILE A 197 5.11 -0.50 14.54
CA ILE A 197 6.46 -0.03 14.17
C ILE A 197 7.47 -0.44 15.26
N ALA A 198 7.16 -0.18 16.53
CA ALA A 198 8.03 -0.53 17.65
C ALA A 198 8.25 -2.04 17.75
N VAL A 199 7.19 -2.84 17.69
CA VAL A 199 7.29 -4.32 17.76
C VAL A 199 8.15 -4.88 16.64
N VAL A 200 7.95 -4.43 15.39
CA VAL A 200 8.73 -4.92 14.25
C VAL A 200 10.17 -4.41 14.33
N GLY A 201 10.38 -3.14 14.64
CA GLY A 201 11.71 -2.55 14.81
C GLY A 201 12.55 -3.27 15.86
N THR A 202 11.97 -3.58 17.03
CA THR A 202 12.64 -4.35 18.09
C THR A 202 12.96 -5.77 17.64
N ARG A 203 12.06 -6.45 16.92
CA ARG A 203 12.34 -7.79 16.37
C ARG A 203 13.50 -7.77 15.37
N SER A 204 13.53 -6.79 14.46
CA SER A 204 14.63 -6.64 13.51
C SER A 204 15.96 -6.31 14.20
N LEU A 205 15.95 -5.50 15.27
CA LEU A 205 17.14 -5.25 16.08
C LEU A 205 17.62 -6.52 16.76
N ASN A 206 16.73 -7.28 17.38
CA ASN A 206 17.07 -8.54 18.05
C ASN A 206 17.66 -9.56 17.08
N GLN A 207 17.11 -9.68 15.87
CA GLN A 207 17.68 -10.55 14.83
C GLN A 207 19.13 -10.18 14.49
N LYS A 208 19.45 -8.87 14.41
CA LYS A 208 20.81 -8.39 14.17
C LYS A 208 21.74 -8.64 15.36
N LEU A 209 21.24 -8.47 16.59
CA LEU A 209 22.01 -8.73 17.81
C LEU A 209 22.35 -10.22 17.98
N HIS A 210 21.44 -11.13 17.61
CA HIS A 210 21.68 -12.58 17.69
C HIS A 210 22.58 -13.10 16.55
N ASN A 211 22.61 -12.42 15.40
CA ASN A 211 23.46 -12.77 14.25
C ASN A 211 24.46 -11.64 13.90
N PRO A 212 25.49 -11.40 14.73
CA PRO A 212 26.42 -10.29 14.56
C PRO A 212 27.35 -10.41 13.34
N GLY A 213 27.42 -11.58 12.69
CA GLY A 213 28.33 -11.85 11.55
C GLY A 213 28.05 -11.09 10.25
N GLY A 214 26.96 -10.32 10.16
CA GLY A 214 26.64 -9.51 8.97
C GLY A 214 27.41 -8.18 8.85
N LEU A 215 28.24 -7.83 9.84
CA LEU A 215 28.99 -6.56 9.90
C LEU A 215 30.47 -6.66 9.50
N LEU A 216 30.98 -7.86 9.22
CA LEU A 216 32.39 -8.10 8.88
C LEU A 216 32.60 -8.65 7.47
N GLN A 217 31.98 -8.02 6.47
CA GLN A 217 32.51 -8.07 5.10
C GLN A 217 32.64 -6.65 4.54
N ARG A 218 33.82 -6.08 4.78
CA ARG A 218 34.56 -5.16 3.91
C ARG A 218 36.05 -5.48 4.10
N PRO A 219 36.92 -5.25 3.11
CA PRO A 219 36.69 -4.73 1.76
C PRO A 219 36.43 -5.81 0.71
#